data_AF-A0A2E9ZMQ5-F1
#
_entry.id   AF-A0A2E9ZMQ5-F1
#
_cell.length_a   1.000
_cell.length_b   1.000
_cell.length_c   1.000
_cell.angle_alpha   90.00
_cell.angle_beta   90.00
_cell.angle_gamma   90.00
#
_symmetry.space_group_name_H-M   'P 1'
#
loop_
_entity.id
_entity.type
_entity.pdbx_description
1 polymer ?
#
loop_
_entity_poly.entity_id
_entity_poly.type
_entity_poly.pdbx_seq_one_letter_code
_entity_poly.pdbx_strand_id
1 'polypeptide(L)' 'FYGTHSIVTDTQGNFYTTETYEGKRVQKFAYRGLRPLEQLRSGPAWPAGTLLD' A
#
# COMPACT_ATOMS: atom_id res chain seq x y z
N PHE A 1 -3.12 -4.40 9.64
CA PHE A 1 -2.30 -3.49 10.48
C PHE A 1 -3.03 -3.33 11.80
N TYR A 2 -2.32 -3.21 12.94
CA TYR A 2 -2.97 -2.99 14.24
C TYR A 2 -2.86 -1.53 14.74
N GLY A 3 -1.86 -0.75 14.30
CA GLY A 3 -1.77 0.69 14.61
C GLY A 3 -0.71 1.44 13.80
N THR A 4 -0.93 1.63 12.49
CA THR A 4 0.02 2.38 11.63
C THR A 4 0.02 3.86 11.99
N HIS A 5 1.20 4.48 12.12
CA HIS A 5 1.29 5.87 12.60
C HIS A 5 2.18 6.78 11.77
N SER A 6 3.39 6.35 11.41
CA SER A 6 4.32 7.17 10.64
C SER A 6 4.55 6.60 9.26
N ILE A 7 4.80 7.49 8.30
CA ILE A 7 5.18 7.16 6.93
C ILE A 7 6.42 7.95 6.53
N VAL A 8 7.37 7.29 5.87
CA VAL A 8 8.56 7.92 5.30
C VAL A 8 8.89 7.29 3.94
N THR A 9 9.61 8.04 3.11
CA THR A 9 10.11 7.58 1.80
C THR A 9 11.64 7.55 1.78
N ASP A 10 12.21 6.67 0.95
CA ASP A 10 13.63 6.69 0.62
C ASP A 10 13.89 7.30 -0.78
N THR A 11 15.17 7.46 -1.14
CA THR A 11 15.57 8.03 -2.45
C THR A 11 15.25 7.12 -3.64
N GLN A 12 14.92 5.85 -3.41
CA GLN A 12 14.48 4.91 -4.44
C GLN A 12 12.95 4.93 -4.61
N GLY A 13 12.24 5.74 -3.82
CA GLY A 13 10.79 5.86 -3.84
C GLY A 13 10.06 4.77 -3.06
N ASN A 14 10.76 3.87 -2.37
CA ASN A 14 10.08 2.94 -1.46
C ASN A 14 9.47 3.73 -0.30
N PHE A 15 8.33 3.26 0.21
CA PHE A 15 7.75 3.84 1.42
C PHE A 15 7.70 2.83 2.55
N TYR A 16 7.75 3.37 3.77
CA TYR A 16 7.85 2.60 4.98
C TYR A 16 6.78 3.06 5.95
N THR A 17 6.26 2.11 6.72
CA THR A 17 5.34 2.42 7.82
C THR A 17 5.83 1.81 9.11
N THR A 18 5.63 2.56 10.20
CA THR A 18 5.84 2.07 11.56
C THR A 18 4.50 1.88 12.26
N GLU A 19 4.51 0.99 13.24
CA GLU A 19 3.37 0.72 14.11
C GLU A 19 3.63 1.27 15.52
N THR A 20 2.60 1.81 16.18
CA THR A 20 2.70 2.36 17.53
C THR A 20 2.20 1.45 18.63
N TYR A 21 1.35 0.47 18.31
CA TYR A 21 0.68 -0.34 19.33
C TYR A 21 1.68 -1.26 20.06
N GLU A 22 2.35 -2.16 19.33
CA GLU A 22 3.44 -2.94 19.91
C GLU A 22 4.84 -2.43 19.51
N GLY A 23 4.94 -1.55 18.52
CA GLY A 23 6.24 -1.01 18.06
C GLY A 23 7.15 -2.04 17.36
N LYS A 24 6.69 -3.29 17.17
CA LYS A 24 7.54 -4.42 16.77
C LYS A 24 7.81 -4.53 15.26
N ARG A 25 7.27 -3.61 14.45
CA ARG A 25 7.30 -3.77 13.00
C ARG A 25 7.54 -2.47 12.25
N VAL A 26 8.51 -2.56 11.34
CA VAL A 26 8.67 -1.67 10.19
C VAL A 26 8.26 -2.46 8.96
N GLN A 27 7.40 -1.90 8.12
CA GLN A 27 7.06 -2.49 6.82
C GLN A 27 7.66 -1.68 5.70
N LYS A 28 8.17 -2.37 4.69
CA LYS A 28 8.63 -1.76 3.45
C LYS A 28 7.66 -2.08 2.32
N PHE A 29 7.28 -1.06 1.58
CA PHE A 29 6.57 -1.18 0.32
C PHE A 29 7.52 -0.82 -0.80
N ALA A 30 7.89 -1.83 -1.59
CA ALA A 30 8.81 -1.65 -2.69
C ALA A 30 8.12 -0.86 -3.81
N TYR A 31 8.72 0.25 -4.22
CA TYR A 31 8.24 0.99 -5.38
C TYR A 31 8.58 0.22 -6.66
N ARG A 32 7.57 0.02 -7.51
CA ARG A 32 7.66 -0.77 -8.75
C ARG A 32 7.52 0.08 -10.02
N GLY A 33 7.65 1.40 -9.90
CA GLY A 33 7.42 2.35 -10.99
C GLY A 33 5.95 2.75 -11.13
N LEU A 34 5.72 3.86 -11.85
CA LEU A 34 4.39 4.27 -12.28
C LEU A 34 3.90 3.35 -13.41
N ARG A 35 2.59 3.14 -13.48
CA ARG A 35 1.93 2.46 -14.60
C ARG A 35 0.91 3.40 -15.23
N PRO A 36 0.75 3.39 -16.57
CA PRO A 36 -0.32 4.13 -17.22
C PRO A 36 -1.69 3.71 -16.69
N LEU A 37 -2.56 4.70 -16.45
CA LEU A 37 -3.92 4.44 -15.93
C LEU A 37 -4.76 3.59 -16.90
N GLU A 38 -4.52 3.72 -18.20
CA GLU A 38 -5.17 2.93 -19.26
C GLU A 38 -4.93 1.42 -19.13
N GLN A 39 -3.86 1.02 -18.45
CA GLN A 39 -3.52 -0.39 -18.20
C GLN A 39 -4.17 -0.95 -16.92
N LEU A 40 -4.87 -0.11 -16.15
CA LEU A 40 -5.56 -0.50 -14.93
C LEU A 40 -7.04 -0.75 -15.23
N ARG A 41 -7.59 -1.83 -14.67
CA ARG A 41 -9.03 -2.09 -14.70
C ARG A 41 -9.78 -0.91 -14.08
N SER A 42 -10.78 -0.39 -14.80
CA SER A 42 -11.75 0.53 -14.21
C SER A 42 -12.61 -0.20 -13.18
N GLY A 43 -12.71 0.37 -11.97
CA GLY A 43 -13.48 -0.20 -10.87
C GLY A 43 -12.78 -0.10 -9.51
N PRO A 44 -13.47 -0.43 -8.42
CA PRO A 44 -12.86 -0.44 -7.08
C PRO A 44 -11.70 -1.44 -7.04
N ALA A 45 -10.60 -1.03 -6.40
CA ALA A 45 -9.41 -1.89 -6.22
C ALA A 45 -9.73 -3.16 -5.41
N TRP A 46 -10.81 -3.11 -4.60
CA TRP A 46 -11.34 -4.25 -3.87
C TRP A 46 -12.84 -4.05 -3.54
N PRO A 47 -13.67 -5.11 -3.55
CA PRO A 47 -13.36 -6.43 -4.11
C PRO A 47 -13.26 -6.37 -5.65
N ALA A 48 -12.42 -7.26 -6.20
CA ALA A 48 -12.23 -7.35 -7.65
C ALA A 48 -13.46 -7.88 -8.41
N GLY A 49 -14.44 -8.45 -7.69
CA GLY A 49 -15.72 -8.94 -8.22
C GLY A 49 -16.93 -8.25 -7.61
N THR A 50 -18.06 -8.30 -8.31
CA THR A 50 -19.38 -7.94 -7.78
C THR A 50 -19.72 -8.89 -6.63
N LEU A 51 -20.09 -8.38 -5.46
CA LEU A 51 -20.48 -9.17 -4.27
C LEU A 51 -21.87 -9.83 -4.41
N LEU A 52 -22.26 -10.22 -5.63
CA LEU A 52 -23.58 -10.80 -5.90
C LEU A 52 -23.42 -11.95 -6.90
N ASP A 53 -22.92 -13.07 -6.39
CA ASP A 53 -23.29 -14.43 -6.82
C ASP A 53 -23.72 -15.19 -5.55
#